data_AF-A0A818H3K3-F1
#
_entry.id   AF-A0A818H3K3-F1
#
_cell.length_a   1.000
_cell.length_b   1.000
_cell.length_c   1.000
_cell.angle_alpha   90.00
_cell.angle_beta   90.00
_cell.angle_gamma   90.00
#
_symmetry.space_group_name_H-M   'P 1'
#
loop_
_entity.id
_entity.type
_entity.pdbx_description
1 polymer ?
#
loop_
_entity_poly.entity_id
_entity_poly.type
_entity_poly.pdbx_seq_one_letter_code
_entity_poly.pdbx_strand_id
1 'polypeptide(L)'
;MPLALRDGTAMEASHNSLITTVTFTIDYPLFRRLCSCLFYGHTSANTSMWQTINLNDYVDSSLIDIETVKFNLSAWLGGFIHQNDTATISLTFLNQANQMVGNVSSIGPVDNVDRSNVTSFLFRQTTGVVPAGARSVTVLVLIARTIGPINDGYADNIGVFLYQ
;
A
#
# COMPACT_ATOMS: atom_id res chain seq x y z
N MET A 1 -5.89 -7.78 -28.63
CA MET A 1 -4.52 -8.21 -28.96
C MET A 1 -3.58 -7.60 -27.93
N PRO A 2 -2.81 -8.36 -27.13
CA PRO A 2 -1.88 -7.74 -26.20
C PRO A 2 -0.50 -7.58 -26.85
N LEU A 3 0.00 -6.35 -26.84
CA LEU A 3 1.37 -5.98 -27.20
C LEU A 3 2.19 -5.91 -25.90
N ALA A 4 3.38 -6.49 -25.90
CA ALA A 4 4.36 -6.43 -24.80
C ALA A 4 5.55 -5.54 -25.18
N LEU A 5 6.20 -4.87 -24.21
CA LEU A 5 7.60 -4.35 -24.11
C LEU A 5 7.67 -3.52 -22.78
N ARG A 6 8.39 -3.90 -21.70
CA ARG A 6 9.84 -3.92 -21.33
C ARG A 6 10.45 -2.59 -20.80
N ASP A 7 10.77 -2.65 -19.49
CA ASP A 7 11.90 -2.13 -18.67
C ASP A 7 12.20 -0.63 -18.37
N GLY A 8 12.39 -0.36 -17.06
CA GLY A 8 13.00 0.82 -16.38
C GLY A 8 11.98 1.67 -15.59
N THR A 9 12.06 1.99 -14.28
CA THR A 9 13.16 2.22 -13.33
C THR A 9 12.66 2.16 -11.85
N ALA A 10 13.61 2.11 -10.89
CA ALA A 10 13.43 1.90 -9.44
C ALA A 10 12.76 3.07 -8.65
N MET A 11 12.21 2.76 -7.46
CA MET A 11 11.72 3.73 -6.46
C MET A 11 12.55 3.66 -5.16
N GLU A 12 12.88 4.82 -4.59
CA GLU A 12 13.86 5.02 -3.50
C GLU A 12 13.18 5.30 -2.15
N ALA A 13 13.71 4.75 -1.05
CA ALA A 13 13.16 4.85 0.30
C ALA A 13 13.72 6.06 1.07
N SER A 14 12.88 6.75 1.86
CA SER A 14 13.32 7.86 2.72
C SER A 14 13.73 7.39 4.12
N HIS A 15 14.96 7.72 4.53
CA HIS A 15 15.44 7.73 5.91
C HIS A 15 15.30 9.14 6.47
N ASN A 16 14.71 9.30 7.66
CA ASN A 16 14.66 10.61 8.29
C ASN A 16 15.95 10.88 9.10
N SER A 17 16.72 11.84 8.64
CA SER A 17 17.33 12.88 9.49
C SER A 17 17.40 14.14 8.65
N LEU A 18 16.32 14.92 8.71
CA LEU A 18 16.00 16.15 7.96
C LEU A 18 15.20 15.89 6.68
N ILE A 19 14.00 16.47 6.69
CA ILE A 19 12.91 16.39 5.72
C ILE A 19 13.43 16.35 4.27
N THR A 20 13.16 15.24 3.58
CA THR A 20 13.23 15.16 2.12
C THR A 20 11.85 14.74 1.62
N THR A 21 11.14 15.68 0.99
CA THR A 21 9.90 15.42 0.25
C THR A 21 10.24 14.58 -0.97
N VAL A 22 9.68 13.36 -1.06
CA VAL A 22 9.83 12.49 -2.23
C VAL A 22 8.48 12.49 -2.98
N THR A 23 8.50 12.99 -4.21
CA THR A 23 7.33 13.04 -5.11
C THR A 23 7.50 11.98 -6.20
N PHE A 24 6.47 11.17 -6.46
CA PHE A 24 6.45 10.23 -7.58
C PHE A 24 5.30 10.55 -8.55
N THR A 25 5.61 10.57 -9.84
CA THR A 25 4.66 10.73 -10.95
C THR A 25 4.42 9.36 -11.59
N ILE A 26 3.16 9.01 -11.83
CA ILE A 26 2.81 7.85 -12.67
C ILE A 26 2.55 8.37 -14.09
N ASP A 27 3.42 8.00 -15.04
CA ASP A 27 3.13 8.16 -16.47
C ASP A 27 2.55 6.86 -17.04
N TYR A 28 1.50 6.99 -17.85
CA TYR A 28 0.87 5.91 -18.65
C TYR A 28 1.07 6.21 -20.16
N PRO A 29 0.98 5.24 -21.10
CA PRO A 29 0.25 3.96 -20.97
C PRO A 29 0.87 2.68 -21.59
N LEU A 30 0.29 1.55 -21.17
CA LEU A 30 0.16 0.22 -21.81
C LEU A 30 0.88 -0.97 -21.13
N PHE A 31 0.03 -1.85 -20.60
CA PHE A 31 0.27 -3.22 -20.10
C PHE A 31 0.93 -3.41 -18.72
N ARG A 32 0.08 -3.79 -17.77
CA ARG A 32 0.37 -4.17 -16.38
C ARG A 32 1.29 -5.40 -16.34
N ARG A 33 2.47 -5.27 -15.73
CA ARG A 33 3.17 -6.40 -15.08
C ARG A 33 3.26 -6.14 -13.58
N LEU A 34 3.00 -7.21 -12.84
CA LEU A 34 3.12 -7.38 -11.41
C LEU A 34 4.55 -7.03 -10.97
N CYS A 35 4.83 -5.75 -10.69
CA CYS A 35 6.03 -5.39 -9.95
C CYS A 35 5.72 -5.61 -8.46
N SER A 36 6.02 -6.83 -7.97
CA SER A 36 6.15 -7.13 -6.55
C SER A 36 7.41 -6.41 -6.04
N CYS A 37 7.22 -5.29 -5.35
CA CYS A 37 8.30 -4.61 -4.65
C CYS A 37 8.26 -5.03 -3.19
N LEU A 38 9.32 -5.68 -2.72
CA LEU A 38 9.52 -5.98 -1.31
C LEU A 38 9.87 -4.70 -0.55
N PHE A 39 9.16 -4.45 0.55
CA PHE A 39 9.42 -3.39 1.51
C PHE A 39 9.79 -4.00 2.86
N TYR A 40 10.84 -3.47 3.48
CA TYR A 40 11.25 -3.85 4.83
C TYR A 40 11.78 -2.64 5.61
N GLY A 41 11.70 -2.69 6.94
CA GLY A 41 11.90 -1.52 7.80
C GLY A 41 13.36 -1.09 8.02
N HIS A 42 14.33 -1.95 7.73
CA HIS A 42 15.77 -1.70 7.91
C HIS A 42 16.12 -1.30 9.36
N THR A 43 16.83 -0.21 9.65
CA THR A 43 17.29 0.11 11.02
C THR A 43 16.36 1.06 11.78
N SER A 44 15.38 1.67 11.10
CA SER A 44 14.46 2.63 11.70
C SER A 44 13.35 1.93 12.48
N ALA A 45 12.98 2.47 13.65
CA ALA A 45 11.91 1.90 14.46
C ALA A 45 10.53 1.97 13.77
N ASN A 46 10.31 2.99 12.95
CA ASN A 46 9.15 3.10 12.08
C ASN A 46 9.63 3.48 10.69
N THR A 47 9.20 2.72 9.69
CA THR A 47 9.48 2.98 8.27
C THR A 47 8.14 3.03 7.55
N SER A 48 7.98 4.03 6.68
CA SER A 48 6.75 4.20 5.94
C SER A 48 7.01 4.47 4.47
N MET A 49 6.09 4.01 3.64
CA MET A 49 6.02 4.34 2.23
C MET A 49 4.58 4.67 1.91
N TRP A 50 4.34 5.71 1.11
CA TRP A 50 2.99 6.01 0.65
C TRP A 50 2.95 6.44 -0.81
N GLN A 51 1.78 6.28 -1.41
CA GLN A 51 1.43 6.79 -2.71
C GLN A 51 0.01 7.32 -2.68
N THR A 52 -0.22 8.50 -3.25
CA THR A 52 -1.57 9.02 -3.48
C THR A 52 -1.92 8.84 -4.95
N ILE A 53 -3.03 8.17 -5.21
CA ILE A 53 -3.51 7.81 -6.54
C ILE A 53 -4.76 8.64 -6.83
N ASN A 54 -4.77 9.35 -7.95
CA ASN A 54 -5.96 10.05 -8.43
C ASN A 54 -6.95 9.02 -9.01
N LEU A 55 -8.15 8.93 -8.43
CA LEU A 55 -9.17 7.94 -8.83
C LEU A 55 -9.80 8.29 -10.17
N ASN A 56 -9.84 9.57 -10.53
CA ASN A 56 -10.44 10.04 -11.79
C ASN A 56 -9.69 9.51 -13.03
N ASP A 57 -8.44 9.05 -12.85
CA ASP A 57 -7.64 8.47 -13.94
C ASP A 57 -8.07 7.01 -14.26
N TYR A 58 -8.89 6.38 -13.40
CA TYR A 58 -9.26 4.96 -13.52
C TYR A 58 -10.76 4.68 -13.50
N VAL A 59 -11.56 5.53 -12.86
CA VAL A 59 -13.00 5.32 -12.66
C VAL A 59 -13.75 6.62 -12.85
N ASP A 60 -14.94 6.56 -13.48
CA ASP A 60 -15.83 7.69 -13.57
C ASP A 60 -16.30 8.12 -12.17
N SER A 61 -16.02 9.36 -11.79
CA SER A 61 -16.39 9.92 -10.49
C SER A 61 -17.89 9.83 -10.19
N SER A 62 -18.76 9.84 -11.20
CA SER A 62 -20.20 9.69 -11.00
C SER A 62 -20.57 8.31 -10.43
N LEU A 63 -19.84 7.25 -10.79
CA LEU A 63 -20.03 5.90 -10.26
C LEU A 63 -19.56 5.78 -8.81
N ILE A 64 -18.51 6.53 -8.45
CA ILE A 64 -18.03 6.68 -7.06
C ILE A 64 -19.08 7.41 -6.23
N ASP A 65 -19.64 8.50 -6.76
CA ASP A 65 -20.58 9.36 -6.03
C ASP A 65 -21.92 8.68 -5.72
N ILE A 66 -22.31 7.65 -6.50
CA ILE A 66 -23.45 6.77 -6.21
C ILE A 66 -23.05 5.46 -5.50
N GLU A 67 -21.81 5.37 -5.00
CA GLU A 67 -21.29 4.26 -4.18
C GLU A 67 -21.35 2.87 -4.85
N THR A 68 -21.23 2.81 -6.17
CA THR A 68 -21.24 1.53 -6.91
C THR A 68 -19.85 0.93 -7.08
N VAL A 69 -18.80 1.73 -6.90
CA VAL A 69 -17.40 1.31 -7.06
C VAL A 69 -16.92 0.66 -5.77
N LYS A 70 -16.39 -0.56 -5.87
CA LYS A 70 -15.77 -1.32 -4.79
C LYS A 70 -14.27 -1.39 -4.98
N PHE A 71 -13.56 -1.62 -3.89
CA PHE A 71 -12.12 -1.89 -3.90
C PHE A 71 -11.80 -3.25 -3.27
N ASN A 72 -10.67 -3.82 -3.68
CA ASN A 72 -9.96 -4.88 -2.98
C ASN A 72 -8.53 -4.41 -2.73
N LEU A 73 -8.14 -4.30 -1.46
CA LEU A 73 -6.75 -4.11 -1.05
C LEU A 73 -6.19 -5.48 -0.70
N SER A 74 -5.04 -5.84 -1.26
CA SER A 74 -4.34 -7.08 -0.93
C SER A 74 -2.83 -6.89 -0.87
N ALA A 75 -2.16 -7.70 -0.06
CA ALA A 75 -0.70 -7.80 -0.02
C ALA A 75 -0.26 -9.10 0.65
N TRP A 76 1.03 -9.39 0.53
CA TRP A 76 1.72 -10.36 1.36
C TRP A 76 2.45 -9.61 2.47
N LEU A 77 2.06 -9.86 3.72
CA LEU A 77 2.66 -9.22 4.91
C LEU A 77 3.43 -10.26 5.71
N GLY A 78 4.61 -9.92 6.20
CA GLY A 78 5.51 -10.89 6.80
C GLY A 78 6.49 -10.30 7.79
N GLY A 79 7.43 -11.14 8.19
CA GLY A 79 8.58 -10.73 8.99
C GLY A 79 9.55 -11.87 9.27
N PHE A 80 10.50 -11.64 10.17
CA PHE A 80 11.59 -12.57 10.45
C PHE A 80 11.38 -13.35 11.76
N ILE A 81 11.44 -14.68 11.71
CA ILE A 81 11.40 -15.61 12.86
C ILE A 81 10.40 -15.20 13.95
N HIS A 82 10.82 -15.18 15.22
CA HIS A 82 10.08 -14.73 16.40
C HIS A 82 10.12 -13.21 16.65
N GLN A 83 10.68 -12.40 15.74
CA GLN A 83 10.66 -10.94 15.92
C GLN A 83 9.25 -10.40 15.72
N ASN A 84 8.79 -9.59 16.67
CA ASN A 84 7.41 -9.06 16.70
C ASN A 84 7.24 -7.78 15.89
N ASP A 85 8.07 -7.57 14.88
CA ASP A 85 7.95 -6.42 13.99
C ASP A 85 6.74 -6.62 13.09
N THR A 86 6.04 -5.53 12.78
CA THR A 86 4.75 -5.57 12.10
C THR A 86 4.79 -4.82 10.79
N ALA A 87 3.99 -5.30 9.83
CA ALA A 87 3.67 -4.57 8.61
C ALA A 87 2.16 -4.36 8.52
N THR A 88 1.75 -3.13 8.20
CA THR A 88 0.35 -2.72 8.02
C THR A 88 0.23 -1.90 6.75
N ILE A 89 -0.87 -2.08 6.00
CA ILE A 89 -1.19 -1.26 4.83
C ILE A 89 -2.58 -0.67 4.99
N SER A 90 -2.71 0.63 4.71
CA SER A 90 -3.95 1.38 4.88
C SER A 90 -4.31 2.15 3.61
N LEU A 91 -5.62 2.25 3.33
CA LEU A 91 -6.22 3.14 2.35
C LEU A 91 -6.94 4.28 3.07
N THR A 92 -6.61 5.50 2.67
CA THR A 92 -7.33 6.71 3.06
C THR A 92 -7.89 7.39 1.82
N PHE A 93 -9.21 7.44 1.69
CA PHE A 93 -9.87 8.13 0.58
C PHE A 93 -9.99 9.62 0.89
N LEU A 94 -9.70 10.45 -0.10
CA LEU A 94 -9.72 11.90 0.02
C LEU A 94 -10.66 12.51 -1.03
N ASN A 95 -11.38 13.56 -0.65
CA ASN A 95 -12.18 14.35 -1.59
C ASN A 95 -11.30 15.35 -2.37
N GLN A 96 -11.93 16.15 -3.24
CA GLN A 96 -11.24 17.16 -4.04
C GLN A 96 -10.50 18.24 -3.21
N ALA A 97 -10.94 18.47 -1.96
CA ALA A 97 -10.30 19.39 -1.02
C ALA A 97 -9.20 18.71 -0.17
N ASN A 98 -8.77 17.49 -0.52
CA ASN A 98 -7.84 16.66 0.24
C ASN A 98 -8.31 16.33 1.67
N GLN A 99 -9.62 16.36 1.92
CA GLN A 99 -10.19 15.94 3.20
C GLN A 99 -10.55 14.46 3.16
N MET A 100 -10.29 13.75 4.24
CA MET A 100 -10.64 12.34 4.35
C MET A 100 -12.16 12.15 4.27
N VAL A 101 -12.59 11.16 3.49
CA VAL A 101 -13.97 10.72 3.36
C VAL A 101 -14.08 9.22 3.64
N GLY A 102 -15.18 8.82 4.27
CA GLY A 102 -15.39 7.45 4.74
C GLY A 102 -14.41 7.03 5.84
N ASN A 103 -14.26 5.72 6.02
CA ASN A 103 -13.36 5.13 7.01
C ASN A 103 -12.04 4.67 6.37
N VAL A 104 -10.95 4.70 7.15
CA VAL A 104 -9.69 4.04 6.75
C VAL A 104 -9.93 2.54 6.63
N SER A 105 -9.44 1.93 5.55
CA SER A 105 -9.47 0.48 5.36
C SER A 105 -8.05 -0.06 5.38
N SER A 106 -7.79 -1.14 6.11
CA SER A 106 -6.43 -1.65 6.27
C SER A 106 -6.35 -3.18 6.22
N ILE A 107 -5.13 -3.66 5.99
CA ILE A 107 -4.72 -5.05 6.20
C ILE A 107 -3.49 -5.09 7.11
N GLY A 108 -3.40 -6.13 7.93
CA GLY A 108 -2.45 -6.20 9.02
C GLY A 108 -2.95 -5.46 10.28
N PRO A 109 -2.11 -5.32 11.31
CA PRO A 109 -0.71 -5.77 11.35
C PRO A 109 -0.58 -7.28 11.20
N VAL A 110 0.52 -7.75 10.62
CA VAL A 110 0.96 -9.14 10.74
C VAL A 110 2.16 -9.17 11.67
N ASP A 111 2.04 -9.94 12.75
CA ASP A 111 3.07 -10.06 13.79
C ASP A 111 3.75 -11.45 13.77
N ASN A 112 4.53 -11.79 14.80
CA ASN A 112 5.17 -13.11 14.89
C ASN A 112 4.19 -14.24 15.23
N VAL A 113 3.13 -13.96 15.99
CA VAL A 113 2.12 -14.94 16.40
C VAL A 113 1.31 -15.36 15.19
N ASP A 114 0.88 -14.41 14.36
CA ASP A 114 0.25 -14.67 13.06
C ASP A 114 1.08 -15.62 12.19
N ARG A 115 2.40 -15.42 12.20
CA ARG A 115 3.37 -16.21 11.44
C ARG A 115 3.81 -17.51 12.13
N SER A 116 3.22 -17.86 13.28
CA SER A 116 3.65 -19.03 14.06
C SER A 116 5.15 -19.05 14.38
N ASN A 117 5.73 -17.86 14.64
CA ASN A 117 7.15 -17.65 14.96
C ASN A 117 8.17 -18.08 13.87
N VAL A 118 7.77 -18.14 12.59
CA VAL A 118 8.68 -18.41 11.47
C VAL A 118 8.78 -17.24 10.50
N THR A 119 9.87 -17.19 9.75
CA THR A 119 10.01 -16.24 8.63
C THR A 119 9.06 -16.65 7.51
N SER A 120 8.02 -15.85 7.26
CA SER A 120 7.02 -16.15 6.25
C SER A 120 6.25 -14.91 5.84
N PHE A 121 5.66 -14.95 4.66
CA PHE A 121 4.61 -14.03 4.26
C PHE A 121 3.24 -14.68 4.42
N LEU A 122 2.28 -13.88 4.86
CA LEU A 122 0.87 -14.24 4.94
C LEU A 122 0.09 -13.30 4.03
N PHE A 123 -0.73 -13.89 3.15
CA PHE A 123 -1.64 -13.10 2.34
C PHE A 123 -2.70 -12.46 3.24
N ARG A 124 -2.92 -11.17 3.04
CA ARG A 124 -4.00 -10.41 3.67
C ARG A 124 -4.72 -9.63 2.60
N GLN A 125 -6.04 -9.57 2.74
CA GLN A 125 -6.87 -8.75 1.88
C GLN A 125 -8.07 -8.21 2.64
N THR A 126 -8.59 -7.08 2.16
CA THR A 126 -9.87 -6.52 2.59
C THR A 126 -10.59 -5.92 1.39
N THR A 127 -11.91 -5.88 1.45
CA THR A 127 -12.76 -5.28 0.42
C THR A 127 -13.68 -4.25 1.05
N GLY A 128 -14.05 -3.24 0.26
CA GLY A 128 -15.04 -2.25 0.68
C GLY A 128 -15.59 -1.48 -0.50
N VAL A 129 -16.45 -0.52 -0.19
CA VAL A 129 -16.99 0.44 -1.16
C VAL A 129 -16.12 1.70 -1.14
N VAL A 130 -15.82 2.27 -2.29
CA VAL A 130 -15.16 3.57 -2.38
C VAL A 130 -16.18 4.62 -1.92
N PRO A 131 -15.90 5.42 -0.86
CA PRO A 131 -16.86 6.37 -0.32
C PRO A 131 -17.29 7.43 -1.34
N ALA A 132 -18.56 7.84 -1.31
CA ALA A 132 -19.03 8.95 -2.12
C ALA A 132 -18.15 10.21 -1.96
N GLY A 133 -17.89 10.92 -3.06
CA GLY A 133 -17.05 12.12 -3.05
C GLY A 133 -15.54 11.87 -3.02
N ALA A 134 -15.07 10.61 -2.96
CA ALA A 134 -13.65 10.29 -3.09
C ALA A 134 -13.14 10.67 -4.49
N ARG A 135 -11.96 11.29 -4.54
CA ARG A 135 -11.26 11.70 -5.78
C ARG A 135 -9.83 11.20 -5.82
N SER A 136 -9.22 10.92 -4.68
CA SER A 136 -7.95 10.22 -4.58
C SER A 136 -7.96 9.22 -3.44
N VAL A 137 -7.00 8.29 -3.47
CA VAL A 137 -6.73 7.35 -2.37
C VAL A 137 -5.25 7.37 -2.05
N THR A 138 -4.92 7.54 -0.78
CA THR A 138 -3.57 7.34 -0.27
C THR A 138 -3.43 5.90 0.21
N VAL A 139 -2.49 5.17 -0.38
CA VAL A 139 -2.00 3.88 0.10
C VAL A 139 -0.80 4.16 0.99
N LEU A 140 -0.85 3.74 2.25
CA LEU A 140 0.24 3.88 3.21
C LEU A 140 0.66 2.50 3.69
N VAL A 141 1.94 2.18 3.55
CA VAL A 141 2.61 1.06 4.20
C VAL A 141 3.32 1.59 5.44
N LEU A 142 3.09 0.94 6.57
CA LEU A 142 3.79 1.20 7.82
C LEU A 142 4.42 -0.11 8.30
N ILE A 143 5.73 -0.05 8.56
CA ILE A 143 6.52 -1.14 9.11
C ILE A 143 7.09 -0.68 10.44
N ALA A 144 6.72 -1.35 11.53
CA ALA A 144 7.03 -0.94 12.90
C ALA A 144 7.83 -2.01 13.63
N ARG A 145 9.01 -1.62 14.13
CA ARG A 145 9.89 -2.45 14.94
C ARG A 145 9.40 -2.51 16.38
N THR A 146 9.38 -3.70 16.95
CA THR A 146 9.09 -3.88 18.38
C THR A 146 10.38 -3.84 19.22
N ILE A 147 11.42 -4.59 18.86
CA ILE A 147 12.66 -4.69 19.65
C ILE A 147 13.87 -4.96 18.74
N GLY A 148 15.07 -4.66 19.25
CA GLY A 148 16.32 -4.95 18.54
C GLY A 148 16.75 -3.84 17.57
N PRO A 149 17.85 -4.07 16.83
CA PRO A 149 18.44 -3.04 15.98
C PRO A 149 17.88 -3.01 14.54
N ILE A 150 17.16 -4.04 14.11
CA ILE A 150 16.60 -4.18 12.76
C ILE A 150 15.07 -4.25 12.86
N ASN A 151 14.40 -3.64 11.90
CA ASN A 151 12.98 -3.62 11.68
C ASN A 151 12.67 -4.58 10.54
N ASP A 152 12.35 -5.79 10.92
CA ASP A 152 12.12 -6.97 10.09
C ASP A 152 10.64 -7.19 9.78
N GLY A 153 9.81 -6.14 9.78
CA GLY A 153 8.47 -6.22 9.18
C GLY A 153 8.59 -6.15 7.65
N TYR A 154 7.84 -6.99 6.94
CA TYR A 154 7.91 -7.13 5.48
C TYR A 154 6.54 -6.90 4.82
N ALA A 155 6.53 -6.25 3.66
CA ALA A 155 5.36 -6.13 2.79
C ALA A 155 5.76 -6.34 1.33
N ASP A 156 5.00 -7.13 0.58
CA ASP A 156 5.24 -7.38 -0.83
C ASP A 156 3.93 -7.51 -1.62
N ASN A 157 4.02 -7.29 -2.93
CA ASN A 157 2.95 -7.47 -3.91
C ASN A 157 1.64 -6.79 -3.49
N ILE A 158 1.76 -5.50 -3.15
CA ILE A 158 0.65 -4.64 -2.73
C ILE A 158 -0.21 -4.31 -3.95
N GLY A 159 -1.50 -4.61 -3.87
CA GLY A 159 -2.46 -4.36 -4.93
C GLY A 159 -3.71 -3.65 -4.43
N VAL A 160 -4.13 -2.62 -5.17
CA VAL A 160 -5.47 -2.02 -5.05
C VAL A 160 -6.19 -2.23 -6.38
N PHE A 161 -7.30 -2.96 -6.33
CA PHE A 161 -8.14 -3.23 -7.49
C PHE A 161 -9.51 -2.59 -7.31
N LEU A 162 -9.99 -1.88 -8.33
CA LEU A 162 -11.32 -1.25 -8.35
C LEU A 162 -12.25 -2.02 -9.29
N TYR A 163 -13.49 -2.23 -8.88
CA TYR A 163 -14.52 -2.95 -9.63
C TYR A 163 -15.93 -2.46 -9.29
N GLN A 164 -16.93 -2.90 -10.04
CA GLN A 164 -18.36 -2.58 -9.82
C GLN A 164 -19.12 -3.86 -9.44
#